data_AF-A0A7Y5FAH7-F1
#
_entry.id   AF-A0A7Y5FAH7-F1
#
_cell.length_a   1.000
_cell.length_b   1.000
_cell.length_c   1.000
_cell.angle_alpha   90.00
_cell.angle_beta   90.00
_cell.angle_gamma   90.00
#
_symmetry.space_group_name_H-M   'P 1'
#
loop_
_entity.id
_entity.type
_entity.pdbx_description
1 polymer ?
#
loop_
_entity_poly.entity_id
_entity_poly.type
_entity_poly.pdbx_seq_one_letter_code
_entity_poly.pdbx_strand_id
1 'polypeptide(L)'
;MESHQTKMCCERGCDVTFDEALADWNASHAVRWREERQRRFLAEQRAEIERHKWIESEKAGRDLGRDAVLDWITKNAAAWRSWYETREEAVR
;
A
#
# COMPACT_ATOMS: atom_id res chain seq x y z
N MET A 1 10.03 16.77 -22.63
CA MET A 1 9.18 15.79 -21.96
C MET A 1 7.84 15.81 -22.69
N GLU A 2 7.49 14.73 -23.39
CA GLU A 2 6.17 14.62 -24.04
C GLU A 2 5.09 14.51 -22.97
N SER A 3 3.96 15.20 -23.15
CA SER A 3 2.84 15.08 -22.23
C SER A 3 2.14 13.72 -22.45
N HIS A 4 1.52 13.18 -21.41
CA HIS A 4 0.70 11.96 -21.51
C HIS A 4 -0.38 12.11 -22.60
N GLN A 5 -0.90 13.32 -22.77
CA GLN A 5 -1.83 13.68 -23.85
C GLN A 5 -1.23 13.45 -25.25
N THR A 6 -0.02 13.95 -25.53
CA THR A 6 0.65 13.74 -26.83
C THR A 6 0.86 12.26 -27.11
N LYS A 7 1.26 11.48 -26.10
CA LYS A 7 1.41 10.04 -26.22
C LYS A 7 0.08 9.34 -26.53
N MET A 8 -1.00 9.69 -25.82
CA MET A 8 -2.33 9.12 -26.03
C MET A 8 -2.89 9.44 -27.42
N CYS A 9 -2.70 10.67 -27.92
CA CYS A 9 -3.13 11.06 -29.27
C CYS A 9 -2.42 10.23 -30.34
N CYS A 10 -1.11 10.01 -30.20
CA CYS A 10 -0.33 9.15 -31.10
C CYS A 10 -0.79 7.68 -31.07
N GLU A 11 -1.11 7.15 -29.89
CA GLU A 11 -1.52 5.74 -29.71
C GLU A 11 -2.95 5.47 -30.19
N ARG A 12 -3.88 6.43 -30.02
CA ARG A 12 -5.30 6.27 -30.41
C ARG A 12 -5.62 6.76 -31.82
N GLY A 13 -4.73 7.53 -32.44
CA GLY A 13 -4.94 8.07 -33.79
C GLY A 13 -6.06 9.13 -33.86
N CYS A 14 -6.46 9.68 -32.72
CA CYS A 14 -7.44 10.75 -32.60
C CYS A 14 -6.95 11.78 -31.55
N ASP A 15 -7.47 13.01 -31.64
CA ASP A 15 -7.21 14.03 -30.63
C ASP A 15 -7.91 13.66 -29.33
N VAL A 16 -7.14 13.59 -28.24
CA VAL A 16 -7.61 13.23 -26.89
C VAL A 16 -7.62 14.50 -26.06
N THR A 17 -8.77 14.78 -25.45
CA THR A 17 -8.91 15.94 -24.56
C THR A 17 -8.06 15.77 -23.31
N PHE A 18 -7.74 16.87 -22.63
CA PHE A 18 -7.02 16.82 -21.36
C PHE A 18 -7.75 15.96 -20.32
N ASP A 19 -9.09 16.05 -20.27
CA ASP A 19 -9.91 15.27 -19.33
C ASP A 19 -9.87 13.77 -19.63
N GLU A 20 -9.88 13.36 -20.89
CA GLU A 20 -9.73 11.95 -21.28
C GLU A 20 -8.32 11.43 -20.99
N ALA A 21 -7.28 12.23 -21.23
CA ALA A 21 -5.91 11.87 -20.88
C ALA A 21 -5.71 11.76 -19.36
N LEU A 22 -6.36 12.65 -18.58
CA LEU A 22 -6.34 12.61 -17.11
C LEU A 22 -7.12 11.41 -16.56
N ALA A 23 -8.28 11.10 -17.15
CA ALA A 23 -9.08 9.93 -16.78
C ALA A 23 -8.32 8.63 -17.06
N ASP A 24 -7.66 8.53 -18.22
CA ASP A 24 -6.83 7.39 -18.57
C ASP A 24 -5.62 7.26 -17.64
N TRP A 25 -4.91 8.36 -17.36
CA TRP A 25 -3.79 8.34 -16.41
C TRP A 25 -4.25 7.92 -15.01
N ASN A 26 -5.40 8.44 -14.55
CA ASN A 26 -5.97 8.06 -13.27
C ASN A 26 -6.37 6.57 -13.22
N ALA A 27 -6.91 6.03 -14.32
CA ALA A 27 -7.37 4.65 -14.43
C ALA A 27 -6.23 3.64 -14.63
N SER A 28 -5.21 3.99 -15.42
CA SER A 28 -4.17 3.07 -15.86
C SER A 28 -2.88 3.18 -15.04
N HIS A 29 -2.46 4.41 -14.71
CA HIS A 29 -1.20 4.66 -14.01
C HIS A 29 -1.40 4.86 -12.51
N ALA A 30 -2.41 5.63 -12.11
CA ALA A 30 -2.63 5.92 -10.70
C ALA A 30 -3.27 4.75 -9.94
N VAL A 31 -4.16 3.96 -10.57
CA VAL A 31 -4.71 2.73 -9.94
C VAL A 31 -3.61 1.72 -9.68
N ARG A 32 -2.82 1.36 -10.70
CA ARG A 32 -1.74 0.37 -10.56
C ARG A 32 -0.77 0.74 -9.45
N TRP A 33 -0.35 2.01 -9.40
CA TRP A 33 0.53 2.51 -8.36
C TRP A 33 -0.10 2.40 -6.96
N ARG A 34 -1.38 2.79 -6.79
CA ARG A 34 -2.10 2.66 -5.52
C ARG A 34 -2.20 1.21 -5.08
N GLU A 35 -2.53 0.30 -6.00
CA GLU A 35 -2.67 -1.12 -5.72
C GLU A 35 -1.34 -1.77 -5.32
N GLU A 36 -0.25 -1.46 -6.05
CA GLU A 36 1.09 -1.96 -5.73
C GLU A 36 1.55 -1.46 -4.35
N ARG A 37 1.33 -0.17 -4.05
CA ARG A 37 1.65 0.40 -2.74
C ARG A 37 0.83 -0.25 -1.63
N GLN A 38 -0.48 -0.39 -1.81
CA GLN A 38 -1.37 -1.04 -0.84
C GLN A 38 -0.98 -2.51 -0.63
N ARG A 39 -0.59 -3.23 -1.67
CA ARG A 39 -0.15 -4.63 -1.59
C ARG A 39 1.10 -4.76 -0.71
N ARG A 40 2.10 -3.90 -0.91
CA ARG A 40 3.33 -3.87 -0.09
C ARG A 40 3.02 -3.55 1.37
N PHE A 41 2.26 -2.49 1.61
CA PHE A 41 1.82 -2.10 2.94
C PHE A 41 1.13 -3.25 3.69
N LEU A 42 0.14 -3.90 3.06
CA LEU A 42 -0.59 -4.99 3.69
C LEU A 42 0.28 -6.25 3.89
N ALA A 43 1.25 -6.51 3.00
CA ALA A 43 2.18 -7.62 3.17
C ALA A 43 3.09 -7.42 4.38
N GLU A 44 3.66 -6.24 4.55
CA GLU A 44 4.52 -5.93 5.69
C GLU A 44 3.74 -5.86 7.01
N GLN A 45 2.53 -5.30 6.98
CA GLN A 45 1.66 -5.27 8.16
C GLN A 45 1.35 -6.69 8.65
N ARG A 46 1.06 -7.62 7.73
CA ARG A 46 0.84 -9.03 8.06
C ARG A 46 2.07 -9.68 8.66
N ALA A 47 3.25 -9.42 8.11
CA ALA A 47 4.50 -9.95 8.65
C ALA A 47 4.76 -9.45 10.09
N GLU A 48 4.46 -8.19 10.37
CA GLU A 48 4.57 -7.64 11.73
C GLU A 48 3.56 -8.28 12.71
N ILE A 49 2.31 -8.47 12.27
CA ILE A 49 1.27 -9.14 13.07
C ILE A 49 1.70 -10.57 13.41
N GLU A 50 2.20 -11.33 12.44
CA GLU A 50 2.64 -12.71 12.68
C GLU A 50 3.86 -12.77 13.62
N ARG A 51 4.79 -11.81 13.49
CA ARG A 51 5.92 -11.67 14.41
C ARG A 51 5.42 -11.41 15.85
N HIS A 52 4.50 -10.47 16.03
CA HIS A 52 3.91 -10.19 17.35
C HIS A 52 3.20 -11.41 17.92
N LYS A 53 2.36 -12.06 17.11
CA LYS A 53 1.64 -13.27 17.49
C LYS A 53 2.60 -14.36 17.97
N TRP A 54 3.68 -14.61 17.24
CA TRP A 54 4.69 -15.59 17.63
C TRP A 54 5.33 -15.23 18.96
N ILE A 55 5.84 -13.99 19.11
CA ILE A 55 6.49 -13.53 20.34
C ILE A 55 5.57 -13.66 21.56
N GLU A 56 4.32 -13.22 21.44
CA GLU A 56 3.38 -13.29 22.57
C GLU A 56 2.94 -14.73 22.87
N SER A 57 2.87 -15.60 21.86
CA SER A 57 2.60 -17.03 22.07
C SER A 57 3.75 -17.74 22.79
N GLU A 58 4.99 -17.43 22.42
CA GLU A 58 6.19 -17.95 23.11
C GLU A 58 6.22 -17.50 24.58
N LYS A 59 5.93 -16.22 24.85
CA LYS A 59 5.84 -15.69 26.23
C LYS A 59 4.73 -16.35 27.05
N ALA A 60 3.60 -16.66 26.41
CA ALA A 60 2.46 -17.30 27.08
C ALA A 60 2.63 -18.82 27.24
N GLY A 61 3.61 -19.43 26.57
CA GLY A 61 3.79 -20.88 26.53
C GLY A 61 2.64 -21.61 25.82
N ARG A 62 1.84 -20.90 25.00
CA ARG A 62 0.71 -21.45 24.22
C ARG A 62 0.40 -20.56 23.03
N ASP A 63 -0.17 -21.13 21.97
CA ASP A 63 -0.67 -20.34 20.84
C ASP A 63 -1.83 -19.43 21.28
N LEU A 64 -1.64 -18.13 21.12
CA LEU A 64 -2.65 -17.11 21.40
C LEU A 64 -3.58 -16.84 20.21
N GLY A 65 -3.23 -17.32 19.01
CA GLY A 65 -4.11 -17.26 17.86
C GLY A 65 -4.59 -15.84 17.54
N ARG A 66 -5.92 -15.67 17.55
CA ARG A 66 -6.61 -14.40 17.25
C ARG A 66 -6.43 -13.34 18.34
N ASP A 67 -6.27 -13.74 19.59
CA ASP A 67 -6.20 -12.79 20.71
C ASP A 67 -4.94 -11.94 20.64
N ALA A 68 -3.81 -12.52 20.22
CA ALA A 68 -2.58 -11.75 19.97
C ALA A 68 -2.71 -10.76 18.80
N VAL A 69 -3.52 -11.07 17.78
CA VAL A 69 -3.79 -10.14 16.69
C VAL A 69 -4.63 -8.96 17.17
N LEU A 70 -5.67 -9.21 17.97
CA LEU A 70 -6.49 -8.14 18.56
C LEU A 70 -5.67 -7.24 19.48
N ASP A 71 -4.77 -7.83 20.27
CA ASP A 71 -3.82 -7.11 21.09
C ASP A 71 -2.92 -6.18 20.25
N TRP A 72 -2.34 -6.72 19.17
CA TRP A 72 -1.51 -5.93 18.25
C TRP A 72 -2.28 -4.79 17.59
N ILE A 73 -3.52 -5.04 17.13
CA ILE A 73 -4.38 -4.02 16.53
C ILE A 73 -4.62 -2.87 17.52
N THR A 74 -4.87 -3.21 18.78
CA THR A 74 -5.18 -2.25 19.84
C THR A 74 -3.96 -1.43 20.24
N LYS A 75 -2.79 -2.07 20.39
CA LYS A 75 -1.61 -1.45 21.01
C LYS A 75 -0.58 -0.92 20.01
N ASN A 76 -0.42 -1.58 18.86
CA ASN A 76 0.72 -1.36 17.97
C ASN A 76 0.32 -0.79 16.60
N ALA A 77 -0.86 -1.12 16.07
CA ALA A 77 -1.22 -0.83 14.69
C ALA A 77 -1.19 0.65 14.31
N ALA A 78 -1.51 1.56 15.23
CA ALA A 78 -1.45 3.00 14.96
C ALA A 78 -0.01 3.50 14.85
N ALA A 79 0.84 3.14 15.82
CA ALA A 79 2.25 3.51 15.83
C ALA A 79 3.01 2.91 14.64
N TRP A 80 2.74 1.63 14.34
CA TRP A 80 3.35 0.95 13.20
C TRP A 80 3.00 1.60 11.87
N ARG A 81 1.72 1.98 11.67
CA ARG A 81 1.30 2.72 10.46
C ARG A 81 2.02 4.05 10.32
N SER A 82 2.13 4.83 11.40
CA SER A 82 2.87 6.09 11.37
C SER A 82 4.34 5.88 11.00
N TRP A 83 4.99 4.88 11.60
CA TRP A 83 6.38 4.54 11.28
C TRP A 83 6.54 4.12 9.81
N TYR A 84 5.63 3.29 9.29
CA TYR A 84 5.67 2.86 7.89
C TYR A 84 5.58 4.05 6.93
N GLU A 85 4.65 4.97 7.16
CA GLU A 85 4.46 6.16 6.33
C GLU A 85 5.72 7.06 6.36
N THR A 86 6.26 7.36 7.54
CA THR A 86 7.51 8.12 7.66
C THR A 86 8.68 7.44 6.95
N ARG A 87 8.75 6.11 7.00
CA ARG A 87 9.81 5.34 6.33
C ARG A 87 9.66 5.38 4.82
N GLU A 88 8.45 5.22 4.27
CA GLU A 88 8.20 5.31 2.83
C GLU A 88 8.44 6.72 2.28
N GLU A 89 8.12 7.77 3.05
CA GLU A 89 8.43 9.15 2.69
C GLU A 89 9.93 9.41 2.63
N ALA A 90 10.71 8.87 3.57
CA ALA A 90 12.17 9.02 3.58
C ALA A 90 12.90 8.31 2.43
N VAL A 91 12.25 7.32 1.79
CA VAL A 91 12.80 6.57 0.65
C VAL A 91 12.46 7.25 -0.69
N ARG A 92 11.57 8.25 -0.69
CA ARG A 92 11.04 8.91 -1.87
C ARG A 92 11.88 10.11 -2.30
#